data_AF-A0A8W8LSX9-F1
#
_entry.id   AF-A0A8W8LSX9-F1
#
_cell.length_a   1.000
_cell.length_b   1.000
_cell.length_c   1.000
_cell.angle_alpha   90.00
_cell.angle_beta   90.00
_cell.angle_gamma   90.00
#
_symmetry.space_group_name_H-M   'P 1'
#
loop_
_entity.id
_entity.type
_entity.pdbx_description
1 polymer ?
#
loop_
_entity_poly.entity_id
_entity_poly.type
_entity_poly.pdbx_seq_one_letter_code
_entity_poly.pdbx_strand_id
1 'polypeptide(L)'
;MAICTARQNGLVAVEISCKLIRVWETFDNSKQAYDIDVGRAVSGIVSGIKRHSVYKMRVLGYSRGGDGAMSSPPTLFTLGGYIFYDSSSTLVLPAISSATVSSSYIITIVLTKICLYLITISLEI
;
A
#
# COMPACT_ATOMS: atom_id res chain seq x y z
N MET A 1 -11.36 2.24 -26.46
CA MET A 1 -11.13 3.62 -26.00
C MET A 1 -12.39 4.07 -25.28
N ALA A 2 -12.43 4.03 -23.96
CA ALA A 2 -13.65 4.40 -23.23
C ALA A 2 -13.79 5.92 -23.22
N ILE A 3 -14.90 6.42 -23.77
CA ILE A 3 -15.21 7.84 -23.80
C ILE A 3 -15.99 8.15 -22.54
N CYS A 4 -15.33 8.81 -21.60
CA CYS A 4 -15.93 9.22 -20.35
C CYS A 4 -16.67 10.53 -20.47
N THR A 5 -17.96 10.42 -20.74
CA THR A 5 -18.88 11.55 -20.81
C THR A 5 -19.98 11.35 -19.78
N ALA A 6 -19.99 12.17 -18.73
CA ALA A 6 -21.16 12.31 -17.88
C ALA A 6 -22.12 13.29 -18.55
N ARG A 7 -23.17 12.78 -19.21
CA ARG A 7 -24.31 13.60 -19.63
C ARG A 7 -25.37 13.52 -18.54
N GLN A 8 -25.54 14.58 -17.76
CA GLN A 8 -26.74 14.78 -16.94
C GLN A 8 -27.54 15.94 -17.52
N ASN A 9 -28.80 15.69 -17.87
CA ASN A 9 -29.83 16.73 -18.10
C ASN A 9 -29.49 17.83 -19.13
N GLY A 10 -28.82 17.48 -20.23
CA GLY A 10 -28.62 18.40 -21.36
C GLY A 10 -27.56 19.50 -21.15
N LEU A 11 -26.91 19.55 -19.98
CA LEU A 11 -25.77 20.43 -19.72
C LEU A 11 -24.47 19.60 -19.84
N VAL A 12 -23.57 20.02 -20.72
CA VAL A 12 -22.24 19.41 -20.84
C VAL A 12 -21.33 20.05 -19.79
N ALA A 13 -21.34 19.51 -18.58
CA ALA A 13 -20.30 19.81 -17.59
C ALA A 13 -19.07 18.93 -17.88
N VAL A 14 -17.89 19.55 -18.00
CA VAL A 14 -16.61 18.81 -18.04
C VAL A 14 -16.28 18.40 -16.60
N GLU A 15 -17.01 17.43 -16.08
CA GLU A 15 -16.73 16.80 -14.79
C GLU A 15 -15.61 15.76 -15.01
N ILE A 16 -14.58 15.75 -14.15
CA ILE A 16 -13.56 14.69 -14.11
C ILE A 16 -14.24 13.39 -13.67
N SER A 17 -14.89 12.73 -14.62
CA SER A 17 -15.77 11.61 -14.33
C SER A 17 -14.98 10.31 -14.25
N CYS A 18 -13.87 10.21 -14.99
CA CYS A 18 -13.16 8.96 -15.14
C CYS A 18 -11.72 9.00 -14.67
N LYS A 19 -11.26 7.80 -14.32
CA LYS A 19 -9.99 7.56 -13.66
C LYS A 19 -9.20 6.55 -14.45
N LEU A 20 -7.93 6.85 -14.63
CA LEU A 20 -6.94 5.98 -15.21
C LEU A 20 -5.88 5.70 -14.15
N ILE A 21 -5.54 4.44 -14.01
CA ILE A 21 -4.49 3.98 -13.11
C ILE A 21 -3.24 3.75 -13.95
N ARG A 22 -2.18 4.51 -13.67
CA ARG A 22 -0.87 4.33 -14.29
C ARG A 22 0.05 3.60 -13.34
N VAL A 23 0.63 2.49 -13.79
CA VAL A 23 1.51 1.63 -13.00
C VAL A 23 2.86 1.48 -13.70
N TRP A 24 3.95 1.58 -12.94
CA TRP A 24 5.31 1.35 -13.43
C TRP A 24 6.17 0.71 -12.35
N GLU A 25 7.23 0.02 -12.76
CA GLU A 25 8.20 -0.57 -11.82
C GLU A 25 9.08 0.52 -11.18
N THR A 26 9.55 0.29 -9.95
CA THR A 26 10.37 1.28 -9.24
C THR A 26 11.80 1.36 -9.77
N PHE A 27 12.35 0.24 -10.23
CA PHE A 27 13.76 0.12 -10.65
C PHE A 27 13.98 0.52 -12.10
N ASP A 28 13.01 0.25 -12.96
CA ASP A 28 13.02 0.77 -14.32
C ASP A 28 12.39 2.17 -14.33
N ASN A 29 13.07 3.12 -14.97
CA ASN A 29 12.50 4.44 -15.22
C ASN A 29 11.09 4.33 -15.83
N SER A 30 10.27 5.36 -15.66
CA SER A 30 8.85 5.49 -16.08
C SER A 30 8.52 5.14 -17.56
N LYS A 31 9.50 4.71 -18.34
CA LYS A 31 9.41 4.26 -19.73
C LYS A 31 8.58 2.98 -19.92
N GLN A 32 8.40 2.15 -18.89
CA GLN A 32 7.50 0.99 -18.90
C GLN A 32 6.24 1.21 -18.05
N ALA A 33 5.68 2.41 -18.11
CA ALA A 33 4.36 2.66 -17.52
C ALA A 33 3.28 2.04 -18.41
N TYR A 34 2.31 1.37 -17.79
CA TYR A 34 1.10 0.92 -18.46
C TYR A 34 -0.13 1.47 -17.74
N ASP A 35 -1.18 1.65 -18.54
CA ASP A 35 -2.38 2.35 -18.15
C ASP A 35 -3.58 1.41 -18.10
N ILE A 36 -4.35 1.51 -17.02
CA ILE A 36 -5.58 0.78 -16.82
C ILE A 36 -6.71 1.78 -16.71
N ASP A 37 -7.64 1.71 -17.66
CA ASP A 37 -8.84 2.52 -17.66
C ASP A 37 -9.89 1.92 -16.74
N VAL A 38 -10.24 2.64 -15.67
CA VAL A 38 -11.23 2.22 -14.68
C VAL A 38 -12.59 2.89 -14.95
N GLY A 39 -12.65 3.80 -15.94
CA GLY A 39 -13.84 4.60 -16.20
C GLY A 39 -14.29 5.36 -14.96
N ARG A 40 -15.59 5.32 -14.64
CA ARG A 40 -16.16 6.04 -13.49
C ARG A 40 -15.98 5.31 -12.15
N ALA A 41 -15.54 4.06 -12.16
CA ALA A 41 -15.43 3.23 -10.97
C ALA A 41 -14.36 3.74 -9.99
N VAL A 42 -14.51 3.38 -8.71
CA VAL A 42 -13.59 3.78 -7.63
C VAL A 42 -12.47 2.74 -7.45
N SER A 43 -12.66 1.53 -7.97
CA SER A 43 -11.70 0.41 -7.88
C SER A 43 -11.55 -0.30 -9.22
N GLY A 44 -10.36 -0.87 -9.44
CA GLY A 44 -10.00 -1.63 -10.63
C GLY A 44 -8.99 -2.72 -10.29
N ILE A 45 -8.85 -3.69 -11.19
CA ILE A 45 -7.91 -4.81 -11.03
C ILE A 45 -6.67 -4.54 -11.88
N VAL A 46 -5.51 -4.63 -11.23
CA VAL A 46 -4.20 -4.51 -11.89
C VAL A 46 -3.65 -5.93 -12.12
N SER A 47 -3.55 -6.33 -13.39
CA SER A 47 -3.03 -7.65 -13.79
C SER A 47 -1.60 -7.56 -14.34
N GLY A 48 -0.85 -8.67 -14.34
CA GLY A 48 0.48 -8.74 -14.95
C GLY A 48 1.65 -8.30 -14.06
N ILE A 49 1.42 -8.23 -12.74
CA ILE A 49 2.44 -7.89 -11.75
C ILE A 49 3.39 -9.08 -11.55
N LYS A 50 4.71 -8.83 -11.62
CA LYS A 50 5.74 -9.84 -11.35
C LYS A 50 5.96 -10.03 -9.85
N ARG A 51 6.21 -11.27 -9.41
CA ARG A 51 6.61 -11.55 -8.02
C ARG A 51 7.97 -10.94 -7.73
N HIS A 52 8.16 -10.43 -6.51
CA HIS A 52 9.38 -9.79 -6.01
C HIS A 52 9.77 -8.44 -6.64
N SER A 53 8.90 -7.83 -7.47
CA SER A 53 9.09 -6.47 -7.99
C SER A 53 8.21 -5.47 -7.23
N VAL A 54 8.76 -4.26 -7.00
CA VAL A 54 8.05 -3.14 -6.36
C VAL A 54 7.49 -2.21 -7.43
N TYR A 55 6.18 -2.01 -7.41
CA TYR A 55 5.48 -1.16 -8.38
C TYR A 55 5.02 0.14 -7.72
N LYS A 56 5.08 1.21 -8.51
CA LYS A 56 4.48 2.50 -8.21
C LYS A 56 3.19 2.64 -9.00
N MET A 57 2.16 3.14 -8.34
CA MET A 57 0.87 3.43 -8.93
C MET A 57 0.47 4.86 -8.65
N ARG A 58 -0.12 5.51 -9.66
CA ARG A 58 -0.83 6.78 -9.51
C ARG A 58 -2.15 6.73 -10.25
N VAL A 59 -3.12 7.46 -9.71
CA VAL A 59 -4.42 7.66 -10.35
C VAL A 59 -4.42 9.05 -10.97
N LEU A 60 -4.90 9.15 -12.21
CA LEU A 60 -5.15 10.42 -12.87
C LEU A 60 -6.60 10.46 -13.34
N GLY A 61 -7.23 11.61 -13.19
CA GLY A 61 -8.55 11.83 -13.75
C GLY A 61 -8.43 12.21 -15.23
N TYR A 62 -9.28 11.69 -16.11
CA TYR A 62 -9.30 12.13 -17.51
C TYR A 62 -10.70 12.55 -17.93
N SER A 63 -10.75 13.47 -18.91
CA SER A 63 -11.99 13.98 -19.49
C SER A 63 -11.82 14.16 -21.00
N ARG A 64 -12.85 14.63 -21.71
CA ARG A 64 -12.73 15.04 -23.12
C ARG A 64 -11.67 16.14 -23.34
N GLY A 65 -11.39 16.95 -22.32
CA GLY A 65 -10.39 18.01 -22.36
C GLY A 65 -8.95 17.51 -22.21
N GLY A 66 -8.75 16.21 -21.97
CA GLY A 66 -7.45 15.59 -21.78
C GLY A 66 -7.28 14.95 -20.40
N ASP A 67 -6.05 14.52 -20.16
CA ASP A 67 -5.60 13.89 -18.91
C ASP A 67 -5.29 14.96 -17.86
N GLY A 68 -5.86 14.78 -16.68
CA GLY A 68 -5.62 15.61 -15.51
C GLY A 68 -4.31 15.28 -14.79
N ALA A 69 -4.03 16.02 -13.73
CA ALA A 69 -2.86 15.79 -12.90
C ALA A 69 -2.92 14.42 -12.20
N MET A 70 -1.74 13.79 -12.06
CA MET A 70 -1.61 12.55 -11.30
C MET A 70 -1.74 12.79 -9.79
N SER A 71 -2.24 11.79 -9.08
CA SER A 71 -2.29 11.77 -7.61
C SER A 71 -0.88 11.85 -7.00
N SER A 72 -0.78 12.53 -5.85
CA SER A 72 0.44 12.61 -5.05
C SER A 72 0.10 12.31 -3.59
N PRO A 73 0.94 11.55 -2.85
CA PRO A 73 2.16 10.86 -3.26
C PRO A 73 1.91 9.58 -4.09
N PRO A 74 2.93 8.96 -4.74
CA PRO A 74 2.75 7.67 -5.40
C PRO A 74 2.50 6.55 -4.39
N THR A 75 1.55 5.66 -4.69
CA THR A 75 1.31 4.46 -3.90
C THR A 75 2.25 3.35 -4.33
N LEU A 76 2.91 2.68 -3.37
CA LEU A 76 3.82 1.57 -3.62
C LEU A 76 3.18 0.26 -3.18
N PHE A 77 3.33 -0.78 -4.00
CA PHE A 77 2.79 -2.09 -3.71
C PHE A 77 3.63 -3.21 -4.35
N THR A 78 3.46 -4.40 -3.82
CA THR A 78 3.99 -5.65 -4.37
C THR A 78 2.85 -6.67 -4.45
N LEU A 79 3.08 -7.80 -5.12
CA LEU A 79 2.15 -8.94 -5.04
C LEU A 79 1.92 -9.45 -3.60
N GLY A 80 2.85 -9.17 -2.68
CA GLY A 80 2.74 -9.55 -1.27
C GLY A 80 1.97 -8.55 -0.39
N GLY A 81 1.54 -7.40 -0.94
CA GLY A 81 0.76 -6.39 -0.20
C GLY A 81 1.22 -4.95 -0.43
N TYR A 82 0.59 -4.04 0.31
CA TYR A 82 0.87 -2.60 0.27
C TYR A 82 2.15 -2.25 1.04
N ILE A 83 2.92 -1.31 0.51
CA ILE A 83 4.11 -0.77 1.17
C ILE A 83 3.80 0.67 1.58
N PHE A 84 3.87 0.94 2.89
CA PHE A 84 3.84 2.30 3.39
C PHE A 84 5.20 2.93 3.12
N TYR A 85 5.22 3.95 2.28
CA TYR A 85 6.42 4.72 1.96
C TYR A 85 6.18 6.15 2.37
N ASP A 86 6.93 6.59 3.38
CA ASP A 86 7.05 7.99 3.73
C ASP A 86 8.31 8.53 3.03
N SER A 87 8.11 9.52 2.16
CA SER A 87 9.21 10.16 1.42
C SER A 87 10.24 10.87 2.31
N SER A 88 9.95 11.07 3.60
CA SER A 88 10.85 11.70 4.56
C SER A 88 11.73 10.71 5.34
N SER A 89 11.44 9.41 5.29
CA SER A 89 12.20 8.37 6.00
C SER A 89 12.58 7.22 5.06
N THR A 90 13.88 7.03 4.82
CA THR A 90 14.44 5.95 3.96
C THR A 90 14.29 4.54 4.56
N LEU A 91 13.52 4.38 5.64
CA LEU A 91 13.28 3.10 6.30
C LEU A 91 11.96 2.51 5.80
N VAL A 92 12.05 1.51 4.93
CA VAL A 92 10.90 0.69 4.54
C VAL A 92 10.55 -0.20 5.73
N LEU A 93 9.63 0.27 6.58
CA LEU A 93 9.14 -0.50 7.72
C LEU A 93 8.08 -1.49 7.21
N PRO A 94 8.29 -2.81 7.29
CA PRO A 94 7.21 -3.75 7.03
C PRO A 94 6.09 -3.47 8.03
N ALA A 95 4.85 -3.39 7.56
CA ALA A 95 3.68 -3.22 8.40
C ALA A 95 3.47 -4.49 9.26
N ILE A 96 4.16 -4.56 10.38
CA ILE A 96 3.93 -5.58 11.42
C ILE A 96 2.88 -4.99 12.36
N SER A 97 1.62 -5.14 12.00
CA SER A 97 0.50 -4.96 12.94
C SER A 97 0.39 -6.21 13.82
N SER A 98 1.30 -6.34 14.77
CA SER A 98 1.11 -7.21 15.92
C SER A 98 2.00 -6.65 17.01
N ALA A 99 1.39 -6.24 18.13
CA ALA A 99 2.07 -5.73 19.30
C ALA A 99 3.37 -6.49 19.53
N THR A 100 4.51 -5.82 19.34
CA THR A 100 5.81 -6.38 19.67
C THR A 100 5.86 -6.44 21.19
N VAL A 101 5.31 -7.50 21.77
CA VAL A 101 5.72 -7.93 23.10
C VAL A 101 7.21 -8.20 22.98
N SER A 102 7.99 -7.24 23.46
CA SER A 102 9.45 -7.30 23.48
C SER A 102 9.86 -8.67 23.98
N SER A 103 10.65 -9.41 23.19
CA SER A 103 11.08 -10.78 23.49
C SER A 103 11.68 -10.94 24.90
N SER A 104 12.19 -9.84 25.47
CA SER A 104 12.65 -9.74 26.84
C SER A 104 11.60 -10.07 27.91
N TYR A 105 10.30 -9.84 27.66
CA TYR A 105 9.23 -10.07 28.66
C TYR A 105 8.97 -11.55 28.94
N ILE A 106 9.13 -12.42 27.94
CA ILE A 106 8.96 -13.87 28.15
C ILE A 106 10.10 -14.42 29.01
N ILE A 107 11.32 -13.92 28.79
CA ILE A 107 12.51 -14.32 29.53
C ILE A 107 12.40 -13.90 31.00
N THR A 108 11.88 -12.70 31.31
CA THR A 108 11.69 -12.26 32.70
C THR A 108 10.64 -13.08 33.45
N ILE A 109 9.54 -13.48 32.80
CA ILE A 109 8.52 -14.33 33.42
C ILE A 109 9.06 -15.74 33.73
N VAL A 110 9.84 -16.33 32.83
CA VAL A 110 10.44 -17.65 33.04
C VAL A 110 11.47 -17.62 34.18
N LEU A 111 12.35 -16.61 34.20
CA LEU A 111 13.38 -16.48 35.24
C LEU A 111 12.78 -16.24 36.63
N THR A 112 11.72 -15.43 36.73
CA THR A 112 11.05 -15.16 38.01
C THR A 112 10.34 -16.41 38.56
N LYS A 113 9.71 -17.23 37.69
CA LYS A 113 9.11 -18.51 38.11
C LYS A 113 10.14 -19.54 38.56
N ILE A 114 11.27 -19.65 37.85
CA ILE A 114 12.38 -20.52 38.24
C ILE A 114 12.96 -20.08 39.59
N CYS A 115 13.16 -18.77 39.79
CA CYS A 115 13.67 -18.23 41.05
C CYS A 115 12.74 -18.56 42.24
N LEU A 116 11.42 -18.36 42.09
CA LEU A 116 10.45 -18.71 43.13
C LEU A 116 10.40 -20.22 43.44
N TYR A 117 10.61 -21.06 42.43
CA TYR A 117 10.70 -22.51 42.62
C TYR A 117 11.96 -22.92 43.39
N LEU A 118 13.09 -22.26 43.12
CA LEU A 118 14.33 -22.51 43.87
C LEU A 118 14.24 -22.02 45.32
N ILE A 119 13.56 -20.89 45.57
CA ILE A 119 13.32 -20.36 46.91
C ILE A 119 12.42 -21.30 47.71
N THR A 120 11.37 -21.84 47.11
CA THR A 120 10.46 -22.79 47.77
C THR A 120 11.16 -24.10 48.12
N ILE A 121 11.97 -24.67 47.23
CA ILE A 121 12.81 -25.85 47.54
C ILE A 121 13.77 -25.59 48.71
N SER A 122 14.38 -24.39 48.73
CA SER A 122 15.34 -24.03 49.79
C SER A 122 14.69 -23.78 51.14
N LEU A 123 13.37 -23.56 51.19
CA LEU A 123 12.60 -23.35 52.41
C LEU A 123 12.06 -24.68 53.00
N GLU A 124 12.09 -25.76 52.22
CA GLU A 124 11.55 -27.08 52.57
C GLU A 124 12.66 -28.10 52.96
N ILE A 125 13.92 -27.65 52.98
CA ILE A 125 15.11 -28.36 53.47
C ILE A 125 15.52 -27.73 54.81
#